data_AF-A0A3G2GAY8-F1
#
_entry.id   AF-A0A3G2GAY8-F1
#
_cell.length_a   1.000
_cell.length_b   1.000
_cell.length_c   1.000
_cell.angle_alpha   90.00
_cell.angle_beta   90.00
_cell.angle_gamma   90.00
#
_symmetry.space_group_name_H-M   'P 1'
#
loop_
_entity.id
_entity.type
_entity.pdbx_description
1 polymer ?
#
loop_
_entity_poly.entity_id
_entity_poly.type
_entity_poly.pdbx_seq_one_letter_code
_entity_poly.pdbx_strand_id
1 'polypeptide(L)'
;MITSAEEKQIDDYLILNKLPLDILLEVRDHMISQILDIQIHENLSFEQAFFKTKIAWEDEFKMTTYSAFSLEHIPAIFKKIVKANYRRIIRKALIIAFISFLLNLALIYISPNEETFKLFFKIQNAFFIIVPVFLILSNYKIWKYIKADFKYKGKVFYSMYQQNLGLMIVSVSTMIQAVNANGKAYTYLFLKEGNSSIAPFLIMLIVPILLQTLVVFSVINFLEHKKALLKIQNFIKTP
;
A
#
# COMPACT_ATOMS: atom_id res chain seq x y z
N MET A 1 -12.93 -27.68 -20.58
CA MET A 1 -11.67 -26.91 -20.67
C MET A 1 -11.96 -25.69 -21.52
N ILE A 2 -11.59 -24.50 -21.06
CA ILE A 2 -11.82 -23.24 -21.80
C ILE A 2 -10.78 -23.12 -22.92
N THR A 3 -11.20 -22.68 -24.10
CA THR A 3 -10.35 -22.44 -25.28
C THR A 3 -9.67 -21.07 -25.21
N SER A 4 -8.57 -20.87 -25.95
CA SER A 4 -7.88 -19.56 -25.98
C SER A 4 -8.77 -18.41 -26.47
N ALA A 5 -9.76 -18.69 -27.34
CA ALA A 5 -10.71 -17.69 -27.81
C ALA A 5 -11.67 -17.27 -26.69
N GLU A 6 -12.13 -18.22 -25.88
CA GLU A 6 -13.01 -17.99 -24.73
C GLU A 6 -12.26 -17.27 -23.59
N GLU A 7 -10.99 -17.63 -23.32
CA GLU A 7 -10.14 -16.90 -22.39
C GLU A 7 -10.02 -15.42 -22.77
N LYS A 8 -9.82 -15.14 -24.06
CA LYS A 8 -9.75 -13.77 -24.56
C LYS A 8 -11.05 -13.00 -24.33
N GLN A 9 -12.22 -13.64 -24.48
CA GLN A 9 -13.50 -12.99 -24.20
C GLN A 9 -13.66 -12.63 -22.71
N ILE A 10 -13.15 -13.47 -21.82
CA ILE A 10 -13.12 -13.19 -20.37
C ILE A 10 -12.20 -12.02 -20.08
N ASP A 11 -10.99 -12.03 -20.65
CA ASP A 11 -9.99 -10.95 -20.47
C ASP A 11 -10.54 -9.60 -20.95
N ASP A 12 -11.12 -9.57 -22.17
CA ASP A 12 -11.70 -8.36 -22.76
C ASP A 12 -12.82 -7.78 -21.88
N TYR A 13 -13.66 -8.64 -21.31
CA TYR A 13 -14.70 -8.23 -20.35
C TYR A 13 -14.10 -7.66 -19.06
N LEU A 14 -13.08 -8.29 -18.48
CA LEU A 14 -12.47 -7.86 -17.22
C LEU A 14 -11.71 -6.53 -17.34
N ILE A 15 -11.04 -6.30 -18.47
CA ILE A 15 -10.30 -5.05 -18.71
C ILE A 15 -11.24 -3.83 -18.68
N LEU A 16 -12.48 -3.98 -19.16
CA LEU A 16 -13.48 -2.90 -19.15
C LEU A 16 -13.86 -2.48 -17.72
N ASN A 17 -13.70 -3.37 -16.73
CA ASN A 17 -14.03 -3.11 -15.33
C ASN A 17 -12.91 -2.37 -14.56
N LYS A 18 -11.83 -1.94 -15.24
CA LYS A 18 -10.76 -1.07 -14.67
C LYS A 18 -10.11 -1.60 -13.37
N LEU A 19 -9.99 -2.92 -13.23
CA LEU A 19 -9.27 -3.53 -12.11
C LEU A 19 -7.75 -3.39 -12.30
N PRO A 20 -6.97 -3.17 -11.22
CA PRO A 20 -5.53 -3.36 -11.27
C PRO A 20 -5.17 -4.78 -11.72
N LEU A 21 -4.05 -4.93 -12.42
CA LEU A 21 -3.71 -6.18 -13.10
C LEU A 21 -3.53 -7.38 -12.15
N ASP A 22 -2.98 -7.14 -10.95
CA ASP A 22 -2.85 -8.17 -9.91
C ASP A 22 -4.20 -8.73 -9.44
N ILE A 23 -5.21 -7.86 -9.29
CA ILE A 23 -6.58 -8.24 -8.94
C ILE A 23 -7.31 -8.84 -10.14
N LEU A 24 -7.09 -8.28 -11.34
CA LEU A 24 -7.72 -8.75 -12.56
C LEU A 24 -7.40 -10.22 -12.81
N LEU A 25 -6.14 -10.64 -12.63
CA LEU A 25 -5.74 -12.03 -12.81
C LEU A 25 -6.39 -12.96 -11.77
N GLU A 26 -6.49 -12.54 -10.52
CA GLU A 26 -7.18 -13.32 -9.48
C GLU A 26 -8.67 -13.48 -9.80
N VAL A 27 -9.33 -12.39 -10.24
CA VAL A 27 -10.74 -12.43 -10.67
C VAL A 27 -10.91 -13.29 -11.92
N ARG A 28 -9.98 -13.22 -12.87
CA ARG A 28 -9.98 -14.05 -14.09
C ARG A 28 -9.99 -15.53 -13.73
N ASP A 29 -9.08 -15.96 -12.86
CA ASP A 29 -8.97 -17.36 -12.47
C ASP A 29 -10.26 -17.85 -11.77
N HIS A 30 -10.83 -17.02 -10.88
CA HIS A 30 -12.11 -17.33 -10.25
C HIS A 30 -13.27 -17.41 -11.24
N MET A 31 -13.37 -16.47 -12.20
CA MET A 31 -14.41 -16.50 -13.22
C MET A 31 -14.28 -17.73 -14.13
N ILE A 32 -13.07 -18.10 -14.55
CA ILE A 32 -12.80 -19.30 -15.35
C ILE A 32 -13.27 -20.56 -14.60
N SER A 33 -12.89 -20.69 -13.31
CA SER A 33 -13.34 -21.81 -12.47
C SER A 33 -14.86 -21.87 -12.38
N GLN A 34 -15.51 -20.73 -12.12
CA GLN A 34 -16.97 -20.66 -12.00
C GLN A 34 -17.68 -21.00 -13.32
N ILE A 35 -17.15 -20.55 -14.46
CA ILE A 35 -17.69 -20.90 -15.79
C ILE A 35 -17.61 -22.40 -16.00
N LEU A 36 -16.45 -23.01 -15.74
CA LEU A 36 -16.26 -24.46 -15.88
C LEU A 36 -17.21 -25.24 -14.97
N ASP A 37 -17.38 -24.81 -13.72
CA ASP A 37 -18.31 -25.43 -12.79
C ASP A 37 -19.75 -25.35 -13.33
N ILE A 38 -20.20 -24.20 -13.83
CA ILE A 38 -21.53 -24.05 -14.42
C ILE A 38 -21.68 -24.93 -15.67
N GLN A 39 -20.69 -24.96 -16.56
CA GLN A 39 -20.73 -25.81 -17.76
C GLN A 39 -20.89 -27.29 -17.39
N ILE A 40 -20.17 -27.76 -16.36
CA ILE A 40 -20.18 -29.16 -15.93
C ILE A 40 -21.50 -29.50 -15.20
N HIS A 41 -21.91 -28.69 -14.24
CA HIS A 41 -23.03 -29.01 -13.36
C HIS A 41 -24.39 -28.75 -14.01
N GLU A 42 -24.46 -27.74 -14.89
CA GLU A 42 -25.71 -27.35 -15.55
C GLU A 42 -25.77 -27.77 -17.02
N ASN A 43 -24.70 -28.41 -17.53
CA ASN A 43 -24.59 -28.87 -18.92
C ASN A 43 -24.85 -27.74 -19.94
N LEU A 44 -24.29 -26.55 -19.68
CA LEU A 44 -24.48 -25.35 -20.49
C LEU A 44 -23.31 -25.11 -21.43
N SER A 45 -23.57 -24.40 -22.53
CA SER A 45 -22.50 -23.89 -23.41
C SER A 45 -21.67 -22.84 -22.69
N PHE A 46 -20.48 -22.55 -23.22
CA PHE A 46 -19.62 -21.49 -22.68
C PHE A 46 -20.34 -20.14 -22.63
N GLU A 47 -21.08 -19.77 -23.67
CA GLU A 47 -21.76 -18.49 -23.76
C GLU A 47 -22.82 -18.34 -22.67
N GLN A 48 -23.57 -19.41 -22.41
CA GLN A 48 -24.60 -19.45 -21.37
C GLN A 48 -23.98 -19.41 -19.97
N ALA A 49 -22.93 -20.21 -19.74
CA ALA A 49 -22.21 -20.22 -18.47
C ALA A 49 -21.53 -18.87 -18.19
N PHE A 50 -20.88 -18.28 -19.19
CA PHE A 50 -20.23 -16.98 -19.09
C PHE A 50 -21.25 -15.87 -18.83
N PHE A 51 -22.41 -15.88 -19.49
CA PHE A 51 -23.48 -14.93 -19.22
C PHE A 51 -23.98 -15.02 -17.77
N LYS A 52 -24.21 -16.23 -17.25
CA LYS A 52 -24.57 -16.44 -15.83
C LYS A 52 -23.48 -15.94 -14.88
N THR A 53 -22.22 -16.19 -15.19
CA THR A 53 -21.10 -15.67 -14.40
C THR A 53 -21.07 -14.14 -14.43
N LYS A 54 -21.30 -13.48 -15.58
CA LYS A 54 -21.37 -12.00 -15.64
C LYS A 54 -22.44 -11.42 -14.70
N ILE A 55 -23.62 -12.04 -14.66
CA ILE A 55 -24.70 -11.64 -13.75
C ILE A 55 -24.26 -11.80 -12.30
N ALA A 56 -23.64 -12.94 -11.95
CA ALA A 56 -23.17 -13.20 -10.59
C ALA A 56 -22.13 -12.18 -10.10
N TRP A 57 -21.35 -11.58 -11.01
CA TRP A 57 -20.30 -10.60 -10.71
C TRP A 57 -20.72 -9.14 -10.91
N GLU A 58 -21.94 -8.87 -11.36
CA GLU A 58 -22.41 -7.51 -11.68
C GLU A 58 -22.27 -6.55 -10.49
N ASP A 59 -22.68 -6.98 -9.30
CA ASP A 59 -22.56 -6.19 -8.07
C ASP A 59 -21.11 -5.94 -7.65
N GLU A 60 -20.20 -6.86 -7.96
CA GLU A 60 -18.77 -6.73 -7.65
C GLU A 60 -18.09 -5.70 -8.56
N PHE A 61 -18.56 -5.55 -9.80
CA PHE A 61 -18.06 -4.56 -10.75
C PHE A 61 -18.75 -3.21 -10.70
N LYS A 62 -19.83 -3.08 -9.94
CA LYS A 62 -20.51 -1.81 -9.71
C LYS A 62 -19.52 -0.76 -9.22
N MET A 63 -19.49 0.38 -9.91
CA MET A 63 -18.60 1.48 -9.58
C MET A 63 -19.02 2.16 -8.27
N THR A 64 -18.05 2.38 -7.38
CA THR A 64 -18.25 3.00 -6.07
C THR A 64 -17.19 4.04 -5.79
N THR A 65 -17.42 4.92 -4.82
CA THR A 65 -16.43 5.90 -4.35
C THR A 65 -15.62 5.34 -3.18
N TYR A 66 -14.33 5.70 -3.12
CA TYR A 66 -13.46 5.39 -1.99
C TYR A 66 -12.46 6.52 -1.71
N SER A 67 -12.89 7.46 -0.86
CA SER A 67 -12.20 8.72 -0.57
C SER A 67 -10.83 8.58 0.11
N ALA A 68 -10.54 7.45 0.75
CA ALA A 68 -9.33 7.33 1.55
C ALA A 68 -8.05 7.31 0.69
N PHE A 69 -8.10 6.79 -0.55
CA PHE A 69 -6.91 6.58 -1.39
C PHE A 69 -7.15 6.57 -2.91
N SER A 70 -8.38 6.76 -3.40
CA SER A 70 -8.67 6.91 -4.84
C SER A 70 -9.55 8.14 -5.06
N LEU A 71 -9.11 9.05 -5.93
CA LEU A 71 -9.94 10.16 -6.40
C LEU A 71 -10.98 9.71 -7.42
N GLU A 72 -10.81 8.51 -8.00
CA GLU A 72 -11.68 7.98 -9.03
C GLU A 72 -12.63 6.90 -8.50
N HIS A 73 -13.75 6.73 -9.20
CA HIS A 73 -14.67 5.62 -8.99
C HIS A 73 -13.96 4.29 -9.25
N ILE A 74 -14.08 3.37 -8.29
CA ILE A 74 -13.48 2.04 -8.35
C ILE A 74 -14.56 0.95 -8.20
N PRO A 75 -14.38 -0.22 -8.81
CA PRO A 75 -15.28 -1.36 -8.60
C PRO A 75 -15.46 -1.72 -7.12
N ALA A 76 -16.65 -2.22 -6.76
CA ALA A 76 -16.97 -2.61 -5.38
C ALA A 76 -16.01 -3.68 -4.84
N ILE A 77 -15.65 -4.67 -5.66
CA ILE A 77 -14.67 -5.70 -5.30
C ILE A 77 -13.31 -5.08 -4.99
N PHE A 78 -12.85 -4.15 -5.83
CA PHE A 78 -11.56 -3.49 -5.63
C PHE A 78 -11.56 -2.71 -4.32
N LYS A 79 -12.65 -2.00 -4.00
CA LYS A 79 -12.82 -1.31 -2.72
C LYS A 79 -12.77 -2.26 -1.53
N LYS A 80 -13.45 -3.42 -1.59
CA LYS A 80 -13.43 -4.43 -0.51
C LYS A 80 -12.00 -4.94 -0.27
N ILE A 81 -11.29 -5.31 -1.34
CA ILE A 81 -9.91 -5.80 -1.30
C ILE A 81 -8.97 -4.74 -0.71
N VAL A 82 -9.01 -3.51 -1.22
CA VAL A 82 -8.16 -2.41 -0.74
C VAL A 82 -8.41 -2.11 0.73
N LYS A 83 -9.68 -2.02 1.14
CA LYS A 83 -10.04 -1.72 2.53
C LYS A 83 -9.52 -2.79 3.50
N ALA A 84 -9.64 -4.06 3.13
CA ALA A 84 -9.13 -5.16 3.94
C ALA A 84 -7.59 -5.13 4.02
N ASN A 85 -6.93 -4.97 2.88
CA ASN A 85 -5.47 -4.93 2.79
C ASN A 85 -4.87 -3.73 3.52
N TYR A 86 -5.38 -2.51 3.30
CA TYR A 86 -4.86 -1.32 3.98
C TYR A 86 -5.10 -1.36 5.47
N ARG A 87 -6.24 -1.88 5.95
CA ARG A 87 -6.45 -2.09 7.40
C ARG A 87 -5.38 -3.00 7.99
N ARG A 88 -5.03 -4.07 7.29
CA ARG A 88 -3.96 -4.99 7.70
C ARG A 88 -2.59 -4.30 7.72
N ILE A 89 -2.26 -3.51 6.69
CA ILE A 89 -0.98 -2.80 6.60
C ILE A 89 -0.87 -1.71 7.66
N ILE A 90 -1.91 -0.89 7.84
CA ILE A 90 -1.96 0.18 8.85
C ILE A 90 -1.80 -0.41 10.25
N ARG A 91 -2.45 -1.54 10.56
CA ARG A 91 -2.25 -2.21 11.86
C ARG A 91 -0.79 -2.59 12.09
N LYS A 92 -0.12 -3.17 11.09
CA LYS A 92 1.33 -3.49 11.19
C LYS A 92 2.19 -2.24 11.37
N ALA A 93 1.89 -1.19 10.61
CA ALA A 93 2.60 0.08 10.70
C ALA A 93 2.45 0.73 12.09
N LEU A 94 1.23 0.72 12.64
CA LEU A 94 0.95 1.22 13.99
C LEU A 94 1.68 0.42 15.06
N ILE A 95 1.75 -0.91 14.96
CA ILE A 95 2.51 -1.73 15.91
C ILE A 95 3.99 -1.33 15.90
N ILE A 96 4.60 -1.18 14.72
CA ILE A 96 6.01 -0.78 14.58
C ILE A 96 6.23 0.63 15.14
N ALA A 97 5.35 1.58 14.82
CA ALA A 97 5.42 2.94 15.34
C ALA A 97 5.22 2.98 16.87
N PHE A 98 4.37 2.12 17.42
CA PHE A 98 4.16 2.02 18.85
C PHE A 98 5.37 1.43 19.58
N ILE A 99 6.03 0.41 19.02
CA ILE A 99 7.29 -0.11 19.57
C ILE A 99 8.36 0.99 19.55
N SER A 100 8.47 1.73 18.45
CA SER A 100 9.37 2.88 18.33
C SER A 100 9.05 3.98 19.36
N PHE A 101 7.78 4.24 19.61
CA PHE A 101 7.33 5.16 20.65
C PHE A 101 7.79 4.72 22.05
N LEU A 102 7.58 3.47 22.43
CA LEU A 102 8.04 2.93 23.71
C LEU A 102 9.57 3.01 23.86
N LEU A 103 10.29 2.70 22.78
CA LEU A 103 11.74 2.87 22.74
C LEU A 103 12.12 4.34 22.97
N ASN A 104 11.39 5.28 22.37
CA ASN A 104 11.67 6.69 22.56
C ASN A 104 11.50 7.13 24.02
N LEU A 105 10.44 6.69 24.69
CA LEU A 105 10.23 6.95 26.12
C LEU A 105 11.36 6.38 26.98
N ALA A 106 11.82 5.15 26.67
CA ALA A 106 12.95 4.55 27.36
C ALA A 106 14.25 5.36 27.16
N LEU A 107 14.48 5.87 25.94
CA LEU A 107 15.63 6.73 25.64
C LEU A 107 15.57 8.05 26.41
N ILE A 108 14.40 8.67 26.57
CA ILE A 108 14.23 9.87 27.41
C ILE A 108 14.67 9.59 28.85
N TYR A 109 14.26 8.45 29.41
CA TYR A 109 14.57 8.09 30.79
C TYR A 109 16.06 7.86 31.03
N ILE A 110 16.71 7.13 30.11
CA ILE A 110 18.12 6.73 30.19
C ILE A 110 19.07 7.89 29.84
N SER A 111 18.64 8.86 29.02
CA SER A 111 19.48 9.99 28.65
C SER A 111 19.85 10.85 29.87
N PRO A 112 21.16 11.14 30.07
CA PRO A 112 21.64 11.96 31.18
C PRO A 112 21.40 13.46 30.96
N ASN A 113 21.32 13.90 29.70
CA ASN A 113 21.11 15.30 29.34
C ASN A 113 20.36 15.41 27.99
N GLU A 114 19.93 16.64 27.68
CA GLU A 114 19.17 16.96 26.46
C GLU A 114 19.92 16.59 25.17
N GLU A 115 21.24 16.83 25.12
CA GLU A 115 22.06 16.57 23.93
C GLU A 115 22.15 15.08 23.61
N THR A 116 22.30 14.25 24.64
CA THR A 116 22.33 12.80 24.50
C THR A 116 20.99 12.29 23.99
N PHE A 117 19.88 12.81 24.52
CA PHE A 117 18.55 12.46 24.02
C PHE A 117 18.36 12.87 22.55
N LYS A 118 18.77 14.09 22.16
CA LYS A 118 18.71 14.54 20.76
C LYS A 118 19.46 13.59 19.84
N LEU A 119 20.64 13.13 20.25
CA LEU A 119 21.42 12.17 19.47
C LEU A 119 20.68 10.83 19.33
N PHE A 120 20.17 10.28 20.43
CA PHE A 120 19.39 9.03 20.39
C PHE A 120 18.13 9.15 19.55
N PHE A 121 17.38 10.25 19.67
CA PHE A 121 16.22 10.54 18.84
C PHE A 121 16.60 10.57 17.36
N LYS A 122 17.69 11.24 16.99
CA LYS A 122 18.16 11.28 15.59
C LYS A 122 18.53 9.89 15.08
N ILE A 123 19.29 9.10 15.86
CA ILE A 123 19.69 7.74 15.49
C ILE A 123 18.47 6.85 15.28
N GLN A 124 17.53 6.84 16.23
CA GLN A 124 16.30 6.06 16.15
C GLN A 124 15.51 6.40 14.87
N ASN A 125 15.34 7.69 14.59
CA ASN A 125 14.55 8.14 13.45
C ASN A 125 15.31 8.04 12.11
N ALA A 126 16.64 8.01 12.12
CA ALA A 126 17.45 7.77 10.93
C ALA A 126 17.15 6.41 10.30
N PHE A 127 16.81 5.37 11.08
CA PHE A 127 16.39 4.08 10.54
C PHE A 127 15.16 4.19 9.63
N PHE A 128 14.19 5.03 10.00
CA PHE A 128 12.99 5.30 9.20
C PHE A 128 13.28 6.13 7.94
N ILE A 129 14.50 6.63 7.75
CA ILE A 129 14.95 7.33 6.55
C ILE A 129 15.84 6.41 5.71
N ILE A 130 16.84 5.78 6.33
CA ILE A 130 17.84 4.96 5.66
C ILE A 130 17.20 3.74 5.00
N VAL A 131 16.32 3.03 5.70
CA VAL A 131 15.66 1.82 5.17
C VAL A 131 14.87 2.11 3.89
N PRO A 132 13.93 3.08 3.85
CA PRO A 132 13.21 3.37 2.62
C PRO A 132 14.11 3.92 1.50
N VAL A 133 15.10 4.77 1.82
CA VAL A 133 16.06 5.26 0.81
C VAL A 133 16.82 4.10 0.17
N PHE A 134 17.34 3.18 0.98
CA PHE A 134 18.00 1.97 0.51
C PHE A 134 17.08 1.14 -0.39
N LEU A 135 15.83 0.90 0.02
CA LEU A 135 14.87 0.15 -0.79
C LEU A 135 14.61 0.80 -2.16
N ILE A 136 14.49 2.12 -2.22
CA ILE A 136 14.31 2.86 -3.47
C ILE A 136 15.53 2.69 -4.38
N LEU A 137 16.74 2.88 -3.84
CA LEU A 137 17.98 2.82 -4.61
C LEU A 137 18.26 1.40 -5.12
N SER A 138 18.17 0.39 -4.25
CA SER A 138 18.41 -1.00 -4.62
C SER A 138 17.37 -1.56 -5.60
N ASN A 139 16.22 -0.91 -5.75
CA ASN A 139 15.14 -1.36 -6.63
C ASN A 139 14.76 -0.28 -7.66
N TYR A 140 15.72 0.51 -8.15
CA TYR A 140 15.48 1.61 -9.07
C TYR A 140 14.69 1.22 -10.34
N LYS A 141 14.75 -0.04 -10.78
CA LYS A 141 13.98 -0.51 -11.95
C LYS A 141 12.46 -0.47 -11.71
N ILE A 142 12.01 -0.46 -10.44
CA ILE A 142 10.58 -0.32 -10.08
C ILE A 142 10.03 1.03 -10.55
N TRP A 143 10.87 2.07 -10.72
CA TRP A 143 10.42 3.37 -11.23
C TRP A 143 9.77 3.28 -12.62
N LYS A 144 10.13 2.28 -13.45
CA LYS A 144 9.47 2.04 -14.74
C LYS A 144 7.99 1.67 -14.59
N TYR A 145 7.63 1.07 -13.46
CA TYR A 145 6.28 0.57 -13.15
C TYR A 145 5.47 1.55 -12.29
N ILE A 146 5.96 2.78 -12.12
CA ILE A 146 5.24 3.86 -11.43
C ILE A 146 4.28 4.56 -12.38
N LYS A 147 4.64 4.73 -13.66
CA LYS A 147 3.70 5.19 -14.70
C LYS A 147 2.77 4.05 -15.14
N ALA A 148 1.60 4.44 -15.63
CA ALA A 148 0.51 3.53 -15.96
C ALA A 148 0.90 2.49 -17.03
N ASP A 149 0.18 1.36 -17.03
CA ASP A 149 0.46 0.12 -17.77
C ASP A 149 0.88 0.31 -19.27
N PHE A 150 1.93 -0.39 -19.72
CA PHE A 150 2.39 -0.39 -21.13
C PHE A 150 1.49 -1.20 -22.10
N LYS A 151 0.97 -2.36 -21.68
CA LYS A 151 0.09 -3.27 -22.45
C LYS A 151 -1.30 -2.67 -22.71
N TYR A 152 -1.86 -1.96 -21.74
CA TYR A 152 -3.18 -1.34 -21.77
C TYR A 152 -3.14 0.20 -21.86
N LYS A 153 -2.00 0.78 -22.30
CA LYS A 153 -1.83 2.23 -22.53
C LYS A 153 -2.29 3.09 -21.34
N GLY A 154 -2.04 2.60 -20.13
CA GLY A 154 -2.36 3.30 -18.89
C GLY A 154 -3.81 3.24 -18.43
N LYS A 155 -4.64 2.36 -19.01
CA LYS A 155 -6.03 2.16 -18.57
C LYS A 155 -6.17 1.47 -17.21
N VAL A 156 -5.15 0.73 -16.77
CA VAL A 156 -5.13 -0.01 -15.51
C VAL A 156 -3.79 0.19 -14.78
N PHE A 157 -3.81 0.00 -13.46
CA PHE A 157 -2.60 -0.06 -12.65
C PHE A 157 -2.00 -1.47 -12.70
N TYR A 158 -0.68 -1.60 -12.55
CA TYR A 158 -0.01 -2.90 -12.42
C TYR A 158 -0.40 -3.61 -11.13
N SER A 159 -0.59 -2.86 -10.06
CA SER A 159 -1.06 -3.40 -8.79
C SER A 159 -1.81 -2.36 -7.99
N MET A 160 -2.65 -2.80 -7.05
CA MET A 160 -3.29 -1.89 -6.10
C MET A 160 -2.32 -1.03 -5.28
N TYR A 161 -1.09 -1.50 -5.05
CA TYR A 161 -0.08 -0.82 -4.24
C TYR A 161 0.65 0.32 -4.96
N GLN A 162 0.53 0.39 -6.30
CA GLN A 162 1.29 1.32 -7.15
C GLN A 162 1.01 2.80 -6.80
N GLN A 163 -0.23 3.11 -6.44
CA GLN A 163 -0.67 4.48 -6.12
C GLN A 163 0.07 5.07 -4.90
N ASN A 164 0.53 4.21 -3.98
CA ASN A 164 1.19 4.64 -2.76
C ASN A 164 2.72 4.75 -2.88
N LEU A 165 3.30 4.49 -4.05
CA LEU A 165 4.76 4.58 -4.23
C LEU A 165 5.27 6.02 -4.06
N GLY A 166 4.48 7.01 -4.50
CA GLY A 166 4.78 8.42 -4.27
C GLY A 166 4.73 8.83 -2.79
N LEU A 167 3.85 8.19 -2.00
CA LEU A 167 3.73 8.43 -0.56
C LEU A 167 5.05 8.17 0.15
N MET A 168 5.83 7.20 -0.31
CA MET A 168 7.13 6.85 0.28
C MET A 168 8.12 8.01 0.21
N ILE A 169 8.20 8.72 -0.93
CA ILE A 169 9.05 9.92 -1.05
C ILE A 169 8.54 11.00 -0.09
N VAL A 170 7.23 11.28 -0.12
CA VAL A 170 6.64 12.35 0.70
C VAL A 170 6.84 12.07 2.19
N SER A 171 6.62 10.84 2.65
CA SER A 171 6.78 10.45 4.05
C SER A 171 8.25 10.52 4.49
N VAL A 172 9.20 10.13 3.64
CA VAL A 172 10.63 10.22 3.97
C VAL A 172 11.09 11.68 4.01
N SER A 173 10.69 12.51 3.03
CA SER A 173 11.06 13.93 2.99
C SER A 173 10.48 14.71 4.18
N THR A 174 9.25 14.41 4.59
CA THR A 174 8.64 15.00 5.80
C THR A 174 9.30 14.50 7.07
N MET A 175 9.71 13.22 7.12
CA MET A 175 10.47 12.65 8.23
C MET A 175 11.83 13.35 8.42
N ILE A 176 12.58 13.58 7.34
CA ILE A 176 13.87 14.30 7.39
C ILE A 176 13.68 15.70 8.00
N GLN A 177 12.65 16.42 7.54
CA GLN A 177 12.33 17.75 8.06
C GLN A 177 11.96 17.70 9.56
N ALA A 178 11.13 16.74 9.96
CA ALA A 178 10.73 16.58 11.36
C ALA A 178 11.91 16.26 12.29
N VAL A 179 12.83 15.39 11.85
CA VAL A 179 14.04 15.04 12.61
C VAL A 179 14.97 16.24 12.77
N ASN A 180 15.12 17.06 11.73
CA ASN A 180 15.94 18.27 11.78
C ASN A 180 15.30 19.38 12.62
N ALA A 181 13.97 19.51 12.58
CA ALA A 181 13.22 20.51 13.34
C ALA A 181 13.17 20.22 14.85
N ASN A 182 13.46 18.99 15.29
CA ASN A 182 13.40 18.58 16.70
C ASN A 182 14.58 19.09 17.56
N GLY A 183 15.09 20.29 17.25
CA GLY A 183 16.28 20.88 17.87
C GLY A 183 16.14 21.32 19.32
N LYS A 184 14.93 21.29 19.90
CA LYS A 184 14.65 21.74 21.28
C LYS A 184 14.21 20.63 22.24
N ALA A 185 14.13 19.37 21.78
CA ALA A 185 13.86 18.21 22.62
C ALA A 185 12.72 18.38 23.65
N TYR A 186 11.60 19.00 23.26
CA TYR A 186 10.51 19.35 24.19
C TYR A 186 9.96 18.15 24.98
N THR A 187 10.02 16.93 24.42
CA THR A 187 9.65 15.70 25.14
C THR A 187 10.55 15.40 26.32
N TYR A 188 11.86 15.63 26.18
CA TYR A 188 12.82 15.50 27.26
C TYR A 188 12.63 16.61 28.31
N LEU A 189 12.55 17.87 27.86
CA LEU A 189 12.41 19.02 28.77
C LEU A 189 11.12 18.95 29.60
N PHE A 190 10.00 18.52 29.01
CA PHE A 190 8.74 18.34 29.75
C PHE A 190 8.83 17.23 30.80
N LEU A 191 9.36 16.06 30.43
CA LEU A 191 9.32 14.85 31.27
C LEU A 191 10.41 14.80 32.34
N LYS A 192 11.62 15.34 32.07
CA LYS A 192 12.76 15.31 32.99
C LYS A 192 12.91 16.60 33.80
N GLU A 193 12.65 17.75 33.19
CA GLU A 193 12.93 19.05 33.79
C GLU A 193 11.67 19.81 34.22
N GLY A 194 10.48 19.30 33.88
CA GLY A 194 9.20 19.98 34.13
C GLY A 194 9.05 21.31 33.38
N ASN A 195 9.92 21.56 32.39
CA ASN A 195 10.06 22.84 31.73
C ASN A 195 9.62 22.74 30.27
N SER A 196 8.33 22.94 29.99
CA SER A 196 7.80 23.32 28.68
C SER A 196 6.27 23.38 28.73
N SER A 197 5.67 24.07 27.75
CA SER A 197 4.22 24.04 27.60
C SER A 197 3.74 22.69 27.06
N ILE A 198 2.52 22.31 27.46
CA ILE A 198 1.89 21.02 27.13
C ILE A 198 1.74 20.85 25.60
N ALA A 199 1.45 21.92 24.87
CA ALA A 199 1.18 21.83 23.43
C ALA A 199 2.42 21.42 22.59
N PRO A 200 3.59 22.09 22.69
CA PRO A 200 4.83 21.63 22.05
C PRO A 200 5.25 20.22 22.44
N PHE A 201 5.03 19.85 23.71
CA PHE A 201 5.25 18.48 24.19
C PHE A 201 4.40 17.47 23.41
N LEU A 202 3.08 17.67 23.34
CA LEU A 202 2.16 16.77 22.63
C LEU A 202 2.47 16.69 21.13
N ILE A 203 2.81 17.81 20.50
CA ILE A 203 3.18 17.85 19.08
C ILE A 203 4.43 16.99 18.84
N MET A 204 5.49 17.18 19.63
CA MET A 204 6.73 16.41 19.48
C MET A 204 6.60 14.95 19.89
N LEU A 205 5.58 14.60 20.68
CA LEU A 205 5.26 13.22 21.01
C LEU A 205 4.50 12.53 19.87
N ILE A 206 3.49 13.18 19.31
CA ILE A 206 2.51 12.57 18.38
C ILE A 206 3.03 12.59 16.93
N VAL A 207 3.62 13.70 16.48
CA VAL A 207 4.03 13.87 15.07
C VAL A 207 5.02 12.78 14.62
N PRO A 208 6.07 12.43 15.38
CA PRO A 208 6.98 11.36 14.99
C PRO A 208 6.27 10.01 14.83
N ILE A 209 5.30 9.68 15.69
CA ILE A 209 4.55 8.41 15.60
C ILE A 209 3.72 8.35 14.32
N LEU A 210 3.04 9.46 13.98
CA LEU A 210 2.25 9.56 12.76
C LEU A 210 3.16 9.43 11.52
N LEU A 211 4.29 10.13 11.50
CA LEU A 211 5.25 10.06 10.38
C LEU A 211 5.88 8.67 10.25
N GLN A 212 6.30 8.04 11.35
CA GLN A 212 6.81 6.68 11.34
C GLN A 212 5.76 5.68 10.83
N THR A 213 4.49 5.86 11.21
CA THR A 213 3.38 5.03 10.69
C THR A 213 3.24 5.19 9.18
N LEU A 214 3.28 6.42 8.65
CA LEU A 214 3.21 6.69 7.21
C LEU A 214 4.41 6.10 6.46
N VAL A 215 5.62 6.25 7.00
CA VAL A 215 6.83 5.66 6.43
C VAL A 215 6.71 4.14 6.36
N VAL A 216 6.36 3.47 7.46
CA VAL A 216 6.24 2.00 7.49
C VAL A 216 5.12 1.52 6.57
N PHE A 217 3.98 2.22 6.55
CA PHE A 217 2.89 1.93 5.62
C PHE A 217 3.37 2.00 4.16
N SER A 218 4.09 3.06 3.79
CA SER A 218 4.60 3.24 2.43
C SER A 218 5.64 2.17 2.03
N VAL A 219 6.53 1.79 2.95
CA VAL A 219 7.51 0.69 2.76
C VAL A 219 6.81 -0.64 2.52
N ILE A 220 5.79 -0.99 3.30
CA ILE A 220 5.06 -2.25 3.10
C ILE A 220 4.36 -2.23 1.73
N ASN A 221 3.72 -1.11 1.35
CA ASN A 221 3.12 -0.98 0.02
C ASN A 221 4.16 -1.16 -1.10
N PHE A 222 5.35 -0.59 -0.95
CA PHE A 222 6.45 -0.75 -1.91
C PHE A 222 6.86 -2.23 -2.07
N LEU A 223 7.00 -2.95 -0.95
CA LEU A 223 7.36 -4.36 -0.95
C LEU A 223 6.26 -5.25 -1.57
N GLU A 224 5.00 -4.97 -1.25
CA GLU A 224 3.87 -5.70 -1.85
C GLU A 224 3.71 -5.38 -3.34
N HIS A 225 3.95 -4.14 -3.77
CA HIS A 225 4.02 -3.79 -5.20
C HIS A 225 5.10 -4.61 -5.91
N LYS A 226 6.31 -4.68 -5.35
CA LYS A 226 7.40 -5.50 -5.90
C LYS A 226 7.00 -6.97 -6.05
N LYS A 227 6.33 -7.55 -5.05
CA LYS A 227 5.81 -8.93 -5.12
C LYS A 227 4.75 -9.09 -6.19
N ALA A 228 3.81 -8.14 -6.30
CA ALA A 228 2.78 -8.15 -7.32
C ALA A 228 3.38 -8.13 -8.72
N LEU A 229 4.38 -7.25 -8.97
CA LEU A 229 5.10 -7.17 -10.25
C LEU A 229 5.73 -8.50 -10.66
N LEU A 230 6.29 -9.26 -9.71
CA LEU A 230 6.87 -10.58 -10.00
C LEU A 230 5.80 -11.58 -10.42
N LYS A 231 4.63 -11.58 -9.78
CA LYS A 231 3.51 -12.48 -10.12
C LYS A 231 2.97 -12.21 -11.52
N ILE A 232 2.83 -10.94 -11.88
CA ILE A 232 2.27 -10.53 -13.17
C ILE A 232 3.32 -10.43 -14.28
N GLN A 233 4.60 -10.68 -13.97
CA GLN A 233 5.71 -10.48 -14.92
C GLN A 233 5.55 -11.35 -16.18
N ASN A 234 5.00 -12.56 -16.03
CA ASN A 234 4.74 -13.46 -17.16
C ASN A 234 3.63 -12.91 -18.08
N PHE A 235 2.63 -12.23 -17.51
CA PHE A 235 1.51 -11.65 -18.25
C PHE A 235 1.88 -10.32 -18.96
N ILE A 236 2.84 -9.58 -18.40
CA ILE A 236 3.34 -8.32 -18.99
C ILE A 236 4.35 -8.59 -20.12
N LYS A 237 5.04 -9.75 -20.12
CA LYS A 237 6.07 -10.10 -21.10
C LYS A 237 5.55 -10.75 -22.38
N THR A 238 4.32 -11.24 -22.42
CA THR A 238 3.69 -11.74 -23.64
C THR A 238 3.37 -10.56 -24.57
N PRO A 239 3.90 -10.52 -25.82
CA PRO A 239 3.57 -9.51 -26.81
C PRO A 239 2.09 -9.51 -27.18
#